data_AF-A0A2K3LK89-F1
#
_entry.id   AF-A0A2K3LK89-F1
#
_cell.length_a   1.000
_cell.length_b   1.000
_cell.length_c   1.000
_cell.angle_alpha   90.00
_cell.angle_beta   90.00
_cell.angle_gamma   90.00
#
_symmetry.space_group_name_H-M   'P 1'
#
loop_
_entity.id
_entity.type
_entity.pdbx_description
1 polymer ?
#
loop_
_entity_poly.entity_id
_entity_poly.type
_entity_poly.pdbx_seq_one_letter_code
_entity_poly.pdbx_strand_id
1 'polypeptide(L)'
;MSAIQRLTGGVLLLRNKFYILLYRGKDFLPSRVAALVEKRESELKTSQLHEEVARMKAIQAFSSIYELPLPQDTSTSGTLTEFRNIQNKHEDIKEANVDLNISLEAEIYRLEKELKVQQHKAFLLNKKIERSAMELSKLNAAWKPAGQDIDLEIMTDEERECFRKMGLKMRSCLVLGRRGVFDGVLEGLHQHWKHREVAKVITMQRLISRVIYTSQFLERESGGVLVSVDKLKEGYAIIIYRGKNYSRPSEKIAKNLLTKRKALQRSLEMQRIGSLKFFAHQREKTISDLKVKL
;
A
#
# COMPACT_ATOMS: atom_id res chain seq x y z
N MET A 1 -9.21 -1.36 -30.49
CA MET A 1 -8.90 0.07 -30.75
C MET A 1 -10.04 0.68 -31.55
N SER A 2 -10.64 1.77 -31.04
CA SER A 2 -11.80 2.40 -31.69
C SER A 2 -11.38 3.13 -32.98
N ALA A 3 -12.23 3.14 -34.01
CA ALA A 3 -11.95 3.83 -35.28
C ALA A 3 -11.65 5.34 -35.08
N ILE A 4 -12.26 5.95 -34.08
CA ILE A 4 -12.12 7.37 -33.73
C ILE A 4 -10.71 7.73 -33.24
N GLN A 5 -10.04 6.85 -32.48
CA GLN A 5 -8.66 7.08 -32.04
C GLN A 5 -7.68 7.08 -33.22
N ARG A 6 -7.93 6.23 -34.23
CA ARG A 6 -7.13 6.21 -35.46
C ARG A 6 -7.30 7.49 -36.28
N LEU A 7 -8.50 8.05 -36.32
CA LEU A 7 -8.80 9.26 -37.12
C LEU A 7 -8.31 10.54 -36.45
N THR A 8 -8.37 10.62 -35.13
CA THR A 8 -8.02 11.86 -34.39
C THR A 8 -6.59 11.88 -33.86
N GLY A 9 -5.92 10.71 -33.82
CA GLY A 9 -4.61 10.55 -33.19
C GLY A 9 -4.62 10.79 -31.67
N GLY A 10 -5.79 11.03 -31.08
CA GLY A 10 -5.95 11.30 -29.66
C GLY A 10 -6.13 10.04 -28.83
N VAL A 11 -5.72 10.12 -27.57
CA VAL A 11 -5.98 9.12 -26.53
C VAL A 11 -7.44 9.27 -26.07
N LEU A 12 -8.19 8.17 -26.07
CA LEU A 12 -9.55 8.16 -25.54
C LEU A 12 -9.48 8.18 -24.02
N LEU A 13 -9.95 9.27 -23.41
CA LEU A 13 -10.02 9.38 -21.95
C LEU A 13 -11.31 8.78 -21.42
N LEU A 14 -12.43 9.14 -22.06
CA LEU A 14 -13.76 8.74 -21.61
C LEU A 14 -14.66 8.55 -22.82
N ARG A 15 -15.46 7.49 -22.82
CA ARG A 15 -16.51 7.26 -23.80
C ARG A 15 -17.80 7.02 -23.05
N ASN A 16 -18.86 7.71 -23.48
CA ASN A 16 -20.20 7.59 -22.96
C ASN A 16 -21.17 7.48 -24.16
N LYS A 17 -22.43 7.09 -23.89
CA LYS A 17 -23.56 7.19 -24.82
C LYS A 17 -23.74 8.61 -25.38
N PHE A 18 -23.48 9.65 -24.58
CA PHE A 18 -23.80 11.03 -24.95
C PHE A 18 -22.60 11.86 -25.45
N TYR A 19 -21.38 11.52 -25.03
CA TYR A 19 -20.18 12.26 -25.43
C TYR A 19 -18.94 11.37 -25.40
N ILE A 20 -17.93 11.76 -26.18
CA ILE A 20 -16.63 11.10 -26.26
C ILE A 20 -15.58 12.15 -25.92
N LEU A 21 -14.79 11.90 -24.87
CA LEU A 21 -13.69 12.77 -24.45
C LEU A 21 -12.37 12.20 -24.97
N LEU A 22 -11.75 12.93 -25.89
CA LEU A 22 -10.46 12.59 -26.49
C LEU A 22 -9.42 13.58 -25.99
N TYR A 23 -8.32 13.06 -25.46
CA TYR A 23 -7.14 13.84 -25.15
C TYR A 23 -6.12 13.68 -26.27
N ARG A 24 -5.89 14.76 -26.99
CA ARG A 24 -4.98 14.76 -28.13
C ARG A 24 -3.51 14.52 -27.76
N GLY A 25 -3.11 14.91 -26.54
CA GLY A 25 -1.70 14.97 -26.11
C GLY A 25 -1.23 16.41 -25.88
N LYS A 26 -0.16 16.59 -25.10
CA LYS A 26 0.46 17.89 -24.83
C LYS A 26 1.34 18.37 -26.01
N ASP A 27 1.69 17.45 -26.90
CA ASP A 27 2.61 17.64 -28.02
C ASP A 27 1.88 17.99 -29.32
N PHE A 28 0.62 18.42 -29.26
CA PHE A 28 -0.05 18.89 -30.45
C PHE A 28 0.50 20.26 -30.86
N LEU A 29 1.51 20.21 -31.73
CA LEU A 29 2.09 21.37 -32.35
C LEU A 29 1.69 21.37 -33.83
N PRO A 30 0.83 22.31 -34.29
CA PRO A 30 0.51 22.43 -35.71
C PRO A 30 1.81 22.54 -36.51
N SER A 31 1.90 21.91 -37.70
CA SER A 31 3.16 21.83 -38.47
C SER A 31 3.84 23.18 -38.69
N ARG A 32 3.06 24.26 -38.78
CA ARG A 32 3.56 25.65 -38.89
C ARG A 32 4.30 26.13 -37.64
N VAL A 33 3.89 25.68 -36.46
CA VAL A 33 4.50 26.01 -35.16
C VAL A 33 5.66 25.05 -34.86
N ALA A 34 5.61 23.80 -35.34
CA ALA A 34 6.67 22.81 -35.13
C ALA A 34 8.03 23.25 -35.68
N ALA A 35 8.06 23.74 -36.93
CA ALA A 35 9.29 24.25 -37.54
C ALA A 35 9.85 25.49 -36.81
N LEU A 36 8.98 26.34 -36.23
CA LEU A 36 9.41 27.51 -35.47
C LEU A 36 10.02 27.13 -34.13
N VAL A 37 9.45 26.13 -33.44
CA VAL A 37 9.97 25.62 -32.17
C VAL A 37 11.31 24.90 -32.39
N GLU A 38 11.41 24.03 -33.40
CA GLU A 38 12.67 23.32 -33.71
C GLU A 38 13.81 24.30 -34.01
N LYS A 39 13.52 25.35 -34.80
CA LYS A 39 14.48 26.43 -35.06
C LYS A 39 14.91 27.11 -33.76
N ARG A 40 13.96 27.50 -32.90
CA ARG A 40 14.25 28.16 -31.62
C ARG A 40 15.08 27.28 -30.68
N GLU A 41 14.78 25.98 -30.61
CA GLU A 41 15.51 25.03 -29.78
C GLU A 41 16.95 24.83 -30.25
N SER A 42 17.19 24.83 -31.57
CA SER A 42 18.54 24.76 -32.12
C SER A 42 19.38 25.99 -31.77
N GLU A 43 18.78 27.20 -31.81
CA GLU A 43 19.41 28.46 -31.41
C GLU A 43 19.77 28.49 -29.90
N LEU A 44 18.92 27.89 -29.05
CA LEU A 44 19.19 27.81 -27.62
C LEU A 44 20.31 26.82 -27.30
N LYS A 45 20.35 25.66 -27.97
CA LYS A 45 21.40 24.64 -27.76
C LYS A 45 22.78 25.14 -28.15
N THR A 46 22.90 25.90 -29.23
CA THR A 46 24.19 26.50 -29.63
C THR A 46 24.68 27.52 -28.61
N SER A 47 23.76 28.32 -28.06
CA SER A 47 24.07 29.28 -26.99
C SER A 47 24.55 28.59 -25.70
N GLN A 48 23.89 27.50 -25.30
CA GLN A 48 24.25 26.72 -24.11
C GLN A 48 25.63 26.06 -24.23
N LEU A 49 25.97 25.51 -25.41
CA LEU A 49 27.29 24.92 -25.65
C LEU A 49 28.41 25.95 -25.52
N HIS A 50 28.16 27.19 -25.94
CA HIS A 50 29.14 28.27 -25.80
C HIS A 50 29.42 28.60 -24.32
N GLU A 51 28.37 28.61 -23.49
CA GLU A 51 28.48 28.90 -22.05
C GLU A 51 29.22 27.79 -21.28
N GLU A 52 28.94 26.51 -21.54
CA GLU A 52 29.63 25.40 -20.86
C GLU A 52 31.13 25.32 -21.18
N VAL A 53 31.52 25.66 -22.40
CA VAL A 53 32.95 25.71 -22.79
C VAL A 53 33.68 26.81 -22.01
N ALA A 54 33.02 27.95 -21.76
CA ALA A 54 33.60 29.02 -20.95
C ALA A 54 33.75 28.58 -19.48
N ARG A 55 32.76 27.85 -18.94
CA ARG A 55 32.78 27.35 -17.55
C ARG A 55 33.91 26.34 -17.30
N MET A 56 34.14 25.41 -18.23
CA MET A 56 35.22 24.43 -18.11
C MET A 56 36.61 25.09 -18.07
N LYS A 57 36.83 26.14 -18.87
CA LYS A 57 38.09 26.89 -18.85
C LYS A 57 38.34 27.58 -17.51
N ALA A 58 37.30 28.10 -16.87
CA ALA A 58 37.42 28.73 -15.56
C ALA A 58 37.80 27.71 -14.47
N ILE A 59 37.19 26.53 -14.47
CA ILE A 59 37.43 25.49 -13.44
C ILE A 59 38.87 24.97 -13.49
N GLN A 60 39.44 24.84 -14.68
CA GLN A 60 40.80 24.36 -14.86
C GLN A 60 41.86 25.32 -14.26
N ALA A 61 41.54 26.61 -14.14
CA ALA A 61 42.42 27.62 -13.57
C ALA A 61 42.52 27.56 -12.03
N PHE A 62 41.54 26.98 -11.35
CA PHE A 62 41.46 27.00 -9.88
C PHE A 62 42.10 25.79 -9.17
N SER A 63 42.67 24.82 -9.91
CA SER A 63 43.07 23.52 -9.34
C SER A 63 44.52 23.42 -8.83
N SER A 64 45.32 24.48 -8.84
CA SER A 64 46.78 24.40 -8.63
C SER A 64 47.29 24.74 -7.23
N ILE A 65 46.43 24.88 -6.21
CA ILE A 65 46.83 25.53 -4.97
C ILE A 65 46.40 24.73 -3.71
N TYR A 66 47.43 24.23 -3.01
CA TYR A 66 47.56 23.77 -1.61
C TYR A 66 47.29 22.29 -1.22
N GLU A 67 48.38 21.66 -0.77
CA GLU A 67 48.50 20.42 -0.01
C GLU A 67 48.79 20.72 1.47
N LEU A 68 48.28 19.84 2.35
CA LEU A 68 48.87 19.38 3.64
C LEU A 68 48.66 20.19 4.97
N PRO A 69 48.73 19.51 6.15
CA PRO A 69 47.60 19.40 7.11
C PRO A 69 47.95 19.55 8.62
N LEU A 70 46.90 19.64 9.47
CA LEU A 70 46.82 19.27 10.93
C LEU A 70 47.87 19.95 11.86
N PRO A 71 47.92 19.81 13.21
CA PRO A 71 47.09 19.09 14.20
C PRO A 71 46.75 19.89 15.51
N GLN A 72 45.96 19.19 16.34
CA GLN A 72 45.79 19.14 17.82
C GLN A 72 46.68 20.00 18.74
N ASP A 73 46.11 20.42 19.89
CA ASP A 73 46.87 20.36 21.15
C ASP A 73 46.01 20.19 22.42
N THR A 74 46.65 19.56 23.40
CA THR A 74 46.16 19.08 24.69
C THR A 74 46.48 20.05 25.83
N SER A 75 45.78 19.94 26.96
CA SER A 75 46.29 20.36 28.27
C SER A 75 45.38 19.86 29.39
N THR A 76 45.75 19.73 30.65
CA THR A 76 47.00 19.51 31.41
C THR A 76 46.51 19.34 32.85
N SER A 77 47.14 18.43 33.59
CA SER A 77 46.65 17.76 34.80
C SER A 77 46.74 18.56 36.12
N GLY A 78 45.86 18.23 37.08
CA GLY A 78 45.82 18.69 38.48
C GLY A 78 46.73 17.92 39.47
N THR A 79 46.73 18.36 40.73
CA THR A 79 47.81 18.23 41.73
C THR A 79 47.81 16.91 42.55
N LEU A 80 49.00 16.41 42.92
CA LEU A 80 49.25 15.14 43.64
C LEU A 80 48.56 15.01 45.02
N THR A 81 48.29 16.12 45.69
CA THR A 81 47.65 16.13 47.02
C THR A 81 46.13 15.94 46.93
N GLU A 82 45.52 16.42 45.84
CA GLU A 82 44.14 16.13 45.49
C GLU A 82 43.99 14.65 45.10
N PHE A 83 44.97 14.10 44.37
CA PHE A 83 45.01 12.69 43.99
C PHE A 83 45.01 11.72 45.18
N ARG A 84 45.80 11.97 46.24
CA ARG A 84 45.83 11.10 47.44
C ARG A 84 44.53 11.13 48.25
N ASN A 85 43.92 12.31 48.39
CA ASN A 85 42.64 12.45 49.10
C ASN A 85 41.47 11.84 48.30
N ILE A 86 41.54 11.89 46.96
CA ILE A 86 40.64 11.15 46.07
C ILE A 86 40.89 9.64 46.21
N GLN A 87 42.13 9.16 46.23
CA GLN A 87 42.48 7.73 46.34
C GLN A 87 41.93 7.08 47.61
N ASN A 88 42.11 7.69 48.78
CA ASN A 88 41.68 7.11 50.05
C ASN A 88 40.15 7.12 50.20
N LYS A 89 39.45 8.17 49.76
CA LYS A 89 37.98 8.14 49.65
C LYS A 89 37.50 7.13 48.60
N HIS A 90 38.28 6.91 47.54
CA HIS A 90 37.98 5.89 46.53
C HIS A 90 38.11 4.47 47.06
N GLU A 91 39.00 4.17 48.02
CA GLU A 91 39.19 2.80 48.52
C GLU A 91 37.98 2.30 49.33
N ASP A 92 37.48 3.09 50.28
CA ASP A 92 36.27 2.72 51.05
C ASP A 92 35.00 2.73 50.17
N ILE A 93 34.93 3.63 49.19
CA ILE A 93 33.86 3.66 48.17
C ILE A 93 34.02 2.49 47.18
N LYS A 94 35.23 1.97 46.95
CA LYS A 94 35.51 0.85 46.03
C LYS A 94 35.01 -0.46 46.61
N GLU A 95 35.25 -0.80 47.88
CA GLU A 95 34.78 -2.08 48.44
C GLU A 95 33.24 -2.17 48.45
N ALA A 96 32.54 -1.12 48.92
CA ALA A 96 31.08 -1.07 48.84
C ALA A 96 30.54 -0.96 47.39
N ASN A 97 31.28 -0.31 46.48
CA ASN A 97 30.95 -0.35 45.04
C ASN A 97 31.20 -1.71 44.43
N VAL A 98 32.18 -2.50 44.88
CA VAL A 98 32.52 -3.78 44.25
C VAL A 98 31.34 -4.75 44.42
N ASP A 99 30.76 -4.85 45.62
CA ASP A 99 29.57 -5.68 45.86
C ASP A 99 28.34 -5.17 45.09
N LEU A 100 28.12 -3.85 45.07
CA LEU A 100 27.02 -3.24 44.32
C LEU A 100 27.20 -3.41 42.81
N ASN A 101 28.43 -3.30 42.32
CA ASN A 101 28.81 -3.45 40.92
C ASN A 101 28.70 -4.91 40.48
N ILE A 102 29.08 -5.88 41.32
CA ILE A 102 28.85 -7.31 41.07
C ILE A 102 27.35 -7.61 40.96
N SER A 103 26.53 -7.03 41.85
CA SER A 103 25.07 -7.20 41.80
C SER A 103 24.44 -6.56 40.56
N LEU A 104 24.90 -5.36 40.18
CA LEU A 104 24.44 -4.66 38.97
C LEU A 104 24.87 -5.40 37.70
N GLU A 105 26.12 -5.88 37.64
CA GLU A 105 26.66 -6.63 36.52
C GLU A 105 25.94 -7.97 36.34
N ALA A 106 25.57 -8.65 37.45
CA ALA A 106 24.72 -9.83 37.41
C ALA A 106 23.30 -9.53 36.89
N GLU A 107 22.72 -8.37 37.24
CA GLU A 107 21.39 -7.97 36.76
C GLU A 107 21.42 -7.54 35.29
N ILE A 108 22.45 -6.80 34.85
CA ILE A 108 22.70 -6.48 33.44
C ILE A 108 22.82 -7.77 32.64
N TYR A 109 23.62 -8.74 33.09
CA TYR A 109 23.75 -10.03 32.41
C TYR A 109 22.42 -10.78 32.29
N ARG A 110 21.57 -10.74 33.33
CA ARG A 110 20.22 -11.33 33.29
C ARG A 110 19.33 -10.63 32.27
N LEU A 111 19.30 -9.30 32.29
CA LEU A 111 18.53 -8.50 31.34
C LEU A 111 19.01 -8.70 29.90
N GLU A 112 20.32 -8.74 29.66
CA GLU A 112 20.91 -9.03 28.34
C GLU A 112 20.52 -10.42 27.84
N LYS A 113 20.55 -11.43 28.71
CA LYS A 113 20.14 -12.80 28.36
C LYS A 113 18.66 -12.84 28.01
N GLU A 114 17.80 -12.18 28.78
CA GLU A 114 16.38 -12.10 28.48
C GLU A 114 16.13 -11.35 27.17
N LEU A 115 16.83 -10.24 26.94
CA LEU A 115 16.76 -9.44 25.73
C LEU A 115 17.13 -10.28 24.49
N LYS A 116 18.22 -11.06 24.54
CA LYS A 116 18.61 -12.00 23.47
C LYS A 116 17.52 -13.03 23.19
N VAL A 117 16.89 -13.58 24.24
CA VAL A 117 15.79 -14.56 24.09
C VAL A 117 14.55 -13.92 23.44
N GLN A 118 14.16 -12.72 23.87
CA GLN A 118 13.00 -12.02 23.27
C GLN A 118 13.29 -11.62 21.83
N GLN A 119 14.50 -11.13 21.53
CA GLN A 119 14.94 -10.81 20.17
C GLN A 119 14.90 -12.03 19.25
N HIS A 120 15.42 -13.18 19.71
CA HIS A 120 15.35 -14.42 18.93
C HIS A 120 13.91 -14.85 18.65
N LYS A 121 13.02 -14.77 19.66
CA LYS A 121 11.59 -15.07 19.49
C LYS A 121 10.92 -14.12 18.50
N ALA A 122 11.23 -12.82 18.55
CA ALA A 122 10.73 -11.82 17.61
C ALA A 122 11.21 -12.11 16.17
N PHE A 123 12.49 -12.46 16.00
CA PHE A 123 13.05 -12.88 14.72
C PHE A 123 12.31 -14.08 14.11
N LEU A 124 12.08 -15.14 14.90
CA LEU A 124 11.32 -16.30 14.44
C LEU A 124 9.88 -15.94 14.03
N LEU A 125 9.27 -14.99 14.73
CA LEU A 125 7.92 -14.54 14.42
C LEU A 125 7.86 -13.72 13.13
N ASN A 126 8.82 -12.81 12.92
CA ASN A 126 8.95 -12.05 11.67
C ASN A 126 9.18 -12.99 10.48
N LYS A 127 10.02 -14.02 10.64
CA LYS A 127 10.21 -15.05 9.61
C LYS A 127 8.91 -15.81 9.28
N LYS A 128 8.02 -16.03 10.26
CA LYS A 128 6.68 -16.61 10.02
C LYS A 128 5.77 -15.64 9.28
N ILE A 129 5.81 -14.35 9.63
CA ILE A 129 5.05 -13.29 8.95
C ILE A 129 5.46 -13.21 7.48
N GLU A 130 6.75 -13.20 7.18
CA GLU A 130 7.29 -13.16 5.82
C GLU A 130 6.83 -14.36 4.98
N ARG A 131 6.92 -15.57 5.52
CA ARG A 131 6.43 -16.78 4.84
C ARG A 131 4.95 -16.69 4.50
N SER A 132 4.11 -16.30 5.47
CA SER A 132 2.68 -16.11 5.23
C SER A 132 2.39 -14.97 4.26
N ALA A 133 3.17 -13.88 4.30
CA ALA A 133 3.05 -12.76 3.36
C ALA A 133 3.41 -13.18 1.93
N MET A 134 4.42 -14.05 1.77
CA MET A 134 4.80 -14.63 0.47
C MET A 134 3.69 -15.54 -0.09
N GLU A 135 3.07 -16.37 0.74
CA GLU A 135 1.91 -17.17 0.30
C GLU A 135 0.72 -16.29 -0.08
N LEU A 136 0.46 -15.23 0.70
CA LEU A 136 -0.58 -14.27 0.39
C LEU A 136 -0.29 -13.53 -0.93
N SER A 137 0.96 -13.16 -1.20
CA SER A 137 1.36 -12.51 -2.45
C SER A 137 1.21 -13.44 -3.65
N LYS A 138 1.58 -14.73 -3.53
CA LYS A 138 1.32 -15.74 -4.57
C LYS A 138 -0.17 -15.86 -4.90
N LEU A 139 -1.02 -15.90 -3.87
CA LEU A 139 -2.47 -15.97 -4.05
C LEU A 139 -3.03 -14.68 -4.66
N ASN A 140 -2.53 -13.52 -4.27
CA ASN A 140 -2.93 -12.25 -4.88
C ASN A 140 -2.40 -12.11 -6.32
N ALA A 141 -1.23 -12.67 -6.66
CA ALA A 141 -0.68 -12.61 -8.02
C ALA A 141 -1.46 -13.49 -9.00
N ALA A 142 -2.02 -14.60 -8.52
CA ALA A 142 -2.97 -15.42 -9.28
C ALA A 142 -4.29 -14.68 -9.55
N TRP A 143 -4.54 -13.56 -8.86
CA TRP A 143 -5.74 -12.75 -8.97
C TRP A 143 -5.42 -11.47 -9.74
N LYS A 144 -5.88 -11.39 -10.99
CA LYS A 144 -5.72 -10.20 -11.84
C LYS A 144 -7.07 -9.49 -11.94
N PRO A 145 -7.29 -8.36 -11.24
CA PRO A 145 -8.55 -7.65 -11.34
C PRO A 145 -8.86 -7.30 -12.80
N ALA A 146 -10.12 -7.41 -13.21
CA ALA A 146 -10.54 -6.94 -14.52
C ALA A 146 -10.18 -5.45 -14.67
N GLY A 147 -9.66 -5.07 -15.85
CA GLY A 147 -9.44 -3.67 -16.19
C GLY A 147 -10.77 -2.92 -16.12
N GLN A 148 -10.74 -1.66 -15.67
CA GLN A 148 -11.94 -0.85 -15.59
C GLN A 148 -12.38 -0.51 -17.01
N ASP A 149 -13.48 -1.09 -17.49
CA ASP A 149 -14.07 -0.69 -18.75
C ASP A 149 -14.53 0.77 -18.64
N ILE A 150 -14.08 1.60 -19.57
CA ILE A 150 -14.27 3.07 -19.55
C ILE A 150 -15.74 3.44 -19.85
N ASP A 151 -16.55 2.48 -20.28
CA ASP A 151 -17.97 2.66 -20.60
C ASP A 151 -18.80 2.63 -19.30
N LEU A 152 -18.66 3.69 -18.50
CA LEU A 152 -19.45 3.89 -17.29
C LEU A 152 -20.90 4.20 -17.69
N GLU A 153 -21.81 3.25 -17.48
CA GLU A 153 -23.24 3.50 -17.60
C GLU A 153 -23.66 4.54 -16.55
N ILE A 154 -23.91 5.78 -16.98
CA ILE A 154 -24.36 6.85 -16.07
C ILE A 154 -25.81 6.58 -15.69
N MET A 155 -26.01 6.18 -14.45
CA MET A 155 -27.31 6.03 -13.81
C MET A 155 -27.80 7.40 -13.32
N THR A 156 -29.04 7.74 -13.65
CA THR A 156 -29.69 8.94 -13.10
C THR A 156 -29.93 8.79 -11.59
N ASP A 157 -30.00 9.89 -10.86
CA ASP A 157 -30.18 9.83 -9.41
C ASP A 157 -31.56 9.25 -9.03
N GLU A 158 -32.57 9.45 -9.89
CA GLU A 158 -33.90 8.86 -9.74
C GLU A 158 -33.87 7.34 -9.90
N GLU A 159 -33.19 6.83 -10.94
CA GLU A 159 -32.97 5.40 -11.15
C GLU A 159 -32.20 4.80 -9.97
N ARG A 160 -31.17 5.49 -9.47
CA ARG A 160 -30.37 5.05 -8.33
C ARG A 160 -31.21 4.89 -7.07
N GLU A 161 -32.05 5.87 -6.74
CA GLU A 161 -32.90 5.80 -5.55
C GLU A 161 -34.00 4.74 -5.72
N CYS A 162 -34.54 4.56 -6.94
CA CYS A 162 -35.50 3.50 -7.23
C CYS A 162 -34.88 2.11 -7.00
N PHE A 163 -33.71 1.83 -7.58
CA PHE A 163 -33.02 0.55 -7.41
C PHE A 163 -32.57 0.32 -5.97
N ARG A 164 -32.16 1.38 -5.25
CA ARG A 164 -31.86 1.31 -3.82
C ARG A 164 -33.08 0.87 -3.01
N LYS A 165 -34.23 1.54 -3.19
CA LYS A 165 -35.49 1.16 -2.50
C LYS A 165 -35.91 -0.27 -2.82
N MET A 166 -35.79 -0.67 -4.09
CA MET A 166 -36.07 -2.03 -4.53
C MET A 166 -35.14 -3.04 -3.84
N GLY A 167 -33.83 -2.81 -3.90
CA GLY A 167 -32.80 -3.67 -3.31
C GLY A 167 -32.95 -3.81 -1.80
N LEU A 168 -33.29 -2.75 -1.08
CA LEU A 168 -33.51 -2.81 0.38
C LEU A 168 -34.71 -3.68 0.76
N LYS A 169 -35.82 -3.58 0.00
CA LYS A 169 -37.05 -4.39 0.20
C LYS A 169 -36.89 -5.86 -0.19
N MET A 170 -35.83 -6.21 -0.93
CA MET A 170 -35.60 -7.60 -1.33
C MET A 170 -35.29 -8.51 -0.15
N ARG A 171 -36.02 -9.64 -0.08
CA ARG A 171 -35.73 -10.76 0.83
C ARG A 171 -34.58 -11.64 0.33
N SER A 172 -34.47 -11.86 -0.98
CA SER A 172 -33.38 -12.63 -1.59
C SER A 172 -32.08 -11.84 -1.51
N CYS A 173 -31.08 -12.38 -0.83
CA CYS A 173 -29.77 -11.76 -0.67
C CYS A 173 -28.64 -12.79 -0.75
N LEU A 174 -27.47 -12.32 -1.18
CA LEU A 174 -26.23 -13.09 -1.18
C LEU A 174 -25.39 -12.69 0.02
N VAL A 175 -24.99 -13.64 0.86
CA VAL A 175 -24.20 -13.34 2.05
C VAL A 175 -22.71 -13.56 1.78
N LEU A 176 -21.91 -12.52 1.97
CA LEU A 176 -20.46 -12.60 1.94
C LEU A 176 -19.91 -13.07 3.28
N GLY A 177 -19.37 -14.28 3.28
CA GLY A 177 -18.66 -14.84 4.42
C GLY A 177 -17.18 -14.45 4.47
N ARG A 178 -16.44 -15.15 5.34
CA ARG A 178 -14.99 -15.00 5.54
C ARG A 178 -14.17 -14.99 4.25
N ARG A 179 -14.55 -15.80 3.25
CA ARG A 179 -13.82 -15.96 1.99
C ARG A 179 -13.83 -14.69 1.12
N GLY A 180 -14.72 -13.74 1.41
CA GLY A 180 -14.92 -12.55 0.59
C GLY A 180 -15.51 -12.92 -0.78
N VAL A 181 -15.14 -12.14 -1.79
CA VAL A 181 -15.60 -12.32 -3.17
C VAL A 181 -14.72 -13.35 -3.87
N PHE A 182 -15.34 -14.38 -4.42
CA PHE A 182 -14.72 -15.45 -5.19
C PHE A 182 -15.68 -15.88 -6.30
N ASP A 183 -15.24 -16.75 -7.19
CA ASP A 183 -16.00 -17.19 -8.38
C ASP A 183 -17.49 -17.49 -8.10
N GLY A 184 -17.79 -18.36 -7.14
CA GLY A 184 -19.18 -18.72 -6.81
C GLY A 184 -20.05 -17.58 -6.26
N VAL A 185 -19.47 -16.48 -5.78
CA VAL A 185 -20.24 -15.27 -5.41
C VAL A 185 -20.76 -14.58 -6.66
N LEU A 186 -19.91 -14.48 -7.69
CA LEU A 186 -20.30 -13.89 -8.97
C LEU A 186 -21.33 -14.78 -9.67
N GLU A 187 -21.14 -16.10 -9.68
CA GLU A 187 -22.15 -17.02 -10.20
C GLU A 187 -23.51 -16.80 -9.50
N GLY A 188 -23.48 -16.62 -8.17
CA GLY A 188 -24.65 -16.27 -7.38
C GLY A 188 -25.28 -14.93 -7.79
N LEU A 189 -24.47 -13.91 -8.06
CA LEU A 189 -24.93 -12.60 -8.56
C LEU A 189 -25.60 -12.71 -9.93
N HIS A 190 -24.94 -13.35 -10.88
CA HIS A 190 -25.46 -13.56 -12.23
C HIS A 190 -26.74 -14.40 -12.21
N GLN A 191 -26.88 -15.35 -11.28
CA GLN A 191 -28.12 -16.09 -11.07
C GLN A 191 -29.24 -15.21 -10.51
N HIS A 192 -28.96 -14.27 -9.61
CA HIS A 192 -29.96 -13.28 -9.17
C HIS A 192 -30.38 -12.40 -10.34
N TRP A 193 -29.42 -11.96 -11.18
CA TRP A 193 -29.68 -11.10 -12.33
C TRP A 193 -30.44 -11.77 -13.48
N LYS A 194 -30.51 -13.10 -13.47
CA LYS A 194 -31.32 -13.87 -14.42
C LYS A 194 -32.82 -13.53 -14.32
N HIS A 195 -33.30 -13.28 -13.10
CA HIS A 195 -34.72 -13.08 -12.82
C HIS A 195 -35.04 -11.72 -12.20
N ARG A 196 -34.01 -10.90 -11.93
CA ARG A 196 -34.12 -9.59 -11.29
C ARG A 196 -33.11 -8.64 -11.91
N GLU A 197 -33.34 -7.36 -11.81
CA GLU A 197 -32.38 -6.38 -12.33
C GLU A 197 -31.37 -5.95 -11.26
N VAL A 198 -31.77 -6.06 -10.00
CA VAL A 198 -30.99 -5.67 -8.82
C VAL A 198 -30.66 -6.91 -7.99
N ALA A 199 -29.45 -6.94 -7.44
CA ALA A 199 -29.02 -7.93 -6.47
C ALA A 199 -28.60 -7.26 -5.15
N LYS A 200 -28.99 -7.87 -4.03
CA LYS A 200 -28.62 -7.45 -2.68
C LYS A 200 -27.54 -8.37 -2.15
N VAL A 201 -26.37 -7.83 -1.81
CA VAL A 201 -25.25 -8.57 -1.22
C VAL A 201 -25.03 -8.07 0.20
N ILE A 202 -25.06 -8.95 1.19
CA ILE A 202 -24.87 -8.59 2.60
C ILE A 202 -23.48 -9.00 3.05
N THR A 203 -22.73 -8.09 3.68
CA THR A 203 -21.40 -8.33 4.24
C THR A 203 -21.35 -8.02 5.73
N MET A 204 -20.68 -8.89 6.48
CA MET A 204 -20.46 -8.77 7.94
C MET A 204 -19.15 -8.07 8.29
N GLN A 205 -18.49 -7.43 7.31
CA GLN A 205 -17.22 -6.76 7.54
C GLN A 205 -17.38 -5.60 8.53
N ARG A 206 -16.48 -5.53 9.52
CA ARG A 206 -16.53 -4.49 10.58
C ARG A 206 -16.16 -3.10 10.07
N LEU A 207 -15.19 -3.01 9.17
CA LEU A 207 -14.63 -1.75 8.69
C LEU A 207 -15.33 -1.29 7.41
N ILE A 208 -15.89 -0.07 7.41
CA ILE A 208 -16.55 0.52 6.24
C ILE A 208 -15.59 0.63 5.04
N SER A 209 -14.32 0.94 5.26
CA SER A 209 -13.30 0.99 4.21
C SER A 209 -13.16 -0.35 3.47
N ARG A 210 -13.29 -1.47 4.20
CA ARG A 210 -13.28 -2.81 3.64
C ARG A 210 -14.54 -3.09 2.82
N VAL A 211 -15.68 -2.57 3.27
CA VAL A 211 -16.97 -2.70 2.56
C VAL A 211 -16.92 -1.93 1.25
N ILE A 212 -16.42 -0.69 1.26
CA ILE A 212 -16.25 0.14 0.06
C ILE A 212 -15.30 -0.53 -0.93
N TYR A 213 -14.16 -1.03 -0.45
CA TYR A 213 -13.25 -1.80 -1.30
C TYR A 213 -13.95 -3.03 -1.90
N THR A 214 -14.75 -3.74 -1.11
CA THR A 214 -15.49 -4.92 -1.55
C THR A 214 -16.59 -4.56 -2.56
N SER A 215 -17.29 -3.43 -2.38
CA SER A 215 -18.35 -3.00 -3.31
C SER A 215 -17.77 -2.58 -4.65
N GLN A 216 -16.69 -1.79 -4.66
CA GLN A 216 -15.95 -1.45 -5.88
C GLN A 216 -15.38 -2.70 -6.55
N PHE A 217 -14.92 -3.68 -5.75
CA PHE A 217 -14.42 -4.92 -6.27
C PHE A 217 -15.52 -5.76 -6.94
N LEU A 218 -16.70 -5.84 -6.32
CA LEU A 218 -17.85 -6.52 -6.92
C LEU A 218 -18.28 -5.86 -8.23
N GLU A 219 -18.35 -4.53 -8.27
CA GLU A 219 -18.67 -3.76 -9.48
C GLU A 219 -17.70 -4.11 -10.63
N ARG A 220 -16.39 -4.03 -10.41
CA ARG A 220 -15.38 -4.34 -11.44
C ARG A 220 -15.47 -5.76 -11.97
N GLU A 221 -15.67 -6.74 -11.10
CA GLU A 221 -15.60 -8.15 -11.51
C GLU A 221 -16.92 -8.69 -12.06
N SER A 222 -18.04 -8.19 -11.54
CA SER A 222 -19.37 -8.61 -12.03
C SER A 222 -19.81 -7.84 -13.27
N GLY A 223 -19.18 -6.69 -13.55
CA GLY A 223 -19.60 -5.75 -14.61
C GLY A 223 -20.92 -5.04 -14.31
N GLY A 224 -21.48 -5.22 -13.10
CA GLY A 224 -22.67 -4.51 -12.66
C GLY A 224 -22.34 -3.15 -12.05
N VAL A 225 -23.32 -2.26 -12.04
CA VAL A 225 -23.20 -0.89 -11.53
C VAL A 225 -23.49 -0.86 -10.02
N LEU A 226 -22.58 -0.28 -9.24
CA LEU A 226 -22.81 -0.06 -7.83
C LEU A 226 -23.90 1.01 -7.62
N VAL A 227 -25.00 0.63 -7.00
CA VAL A 227 -26.13 1.53 -6.72
C VAL A 227 -25.89 2.25 -5.39
N SER A 228 -25.73 1.49 -4.31
CA SER A 228 -25.59 2.01 -2.95
C SER A 228 -24.96 1.00 -1.99
N VAL A 229 -24.39 1.52 -0.90
CA VAL A 229 -23.90 0.75 0.24
C VAL A 229 -24.62 1.27 1.49
N ASP A 230 -25.54 0.49 2.02
CA ASP A 230 -26.37 0.86 3.17
C ASP A 230 -26.00 0.03 4.40
N LYS A 231 -26.09 0.63 5.59
CA LYS A 231 -25.89 -0.06 6.87
C LYS A 231 -27.22 -0.62 7.39
N LEU A 232 -27.25 -1.91 7.72
CA LEU A 232 -28.39 -2.62 8.31
C LEU A 232 -28.03 -3.18 9.70
N LYS A 233 -29.05 -3.69 10.40
CA LYS A 233 -28.86 -4.40 11.69
C LYS A 233 -27.97 -5.64 11.54
N GLU A 234 -28.12 -6.33 10.42
CA GLU A 234 -27.38 -7.55 10.13
C GLU A 234 -25.96 -7.27 9.60
N GLY A 235 -25.63 -6.06 9.16
CA GLY A 235 -24.32 -5.76 8.56
C GLY A 235 -24.40 -4.62 7.55
N TYR A 236 -23.70 -4.73 6.42
CA TYR A 236 -23.84 -3.78 5.31
C TYR A 236 -24.47 -4.45 4.10
N ALA A 237 -25.46 -3.81 3.47
CA ALA A 237 -25.97 -4.22 2.16
C ALA A 237 -25.28 -3.42 1.07
N ILE A 238 -24.73 -4.15 0.10
CA ILE A 238 -24.24 -3.64 -1.16
C ILE A 238 -25.30 -3.97 -2.20
N ILE A 239 -25.85 -2.94 -2.83
CA ILE A 239 -26.88 -3.08 -3.86
C ILE A 239 -26.22 -2.86 -5.21
N ILE A 240 -26.34 -3.86 -6.09
CA ILE A 240 -25.69 -3.86 -7.40
C ILE A 240 -26.75 -4.10 -8.48
N TYR A 241 -26.74 -3.24 -9.49
CA TYR A 241 -27.59 -3.31 -10.66
C TYR A 241 -26.83 -3.98 -11.82
N ARG A 242 -27.49 -4.83 -12.60
CA ARG A 242 -26.83 -5.59 -13.67
C ARG A 242 -26.37 -4.76 -14.88
N GLY A 243 -26.96 -3.57 -15.11
CA GLY A 243 -26.79 -2.76 -16.32
C GLY A 243 -27.88 -2.99 -17.37
N LYS A 244 -28.18 -2.00 -18.21
CA LYS A 244 -29.24 -2.14 -19.25
C LYS A 244 -28.86 -3.17 -20.34
N ASN A 245 -27.56 -3.31 -20.59
CA ASN A 245 -27.02 -4.22 -21.62
C ASN A 245 -26.52 -5.56 -21.05
N TYR A 246 -27.05 -5.98 -19.91
CA TYR A 246 -26.60 -7.21 -19.27
C TYR A 246 -26.84 -8.44 -20.16
N SER A 247 -25.74 -9.09 -20.54
CA SER A 247 -25.76 -10.41 -21.17
C SER A 247 -25.09 -11.40 -20.23
N ARG A 248 -25.76 -12.52 -19.93
CA ARG A 248 -25.16 -13.55 -19.08
C ARG A 248 -23.91 -14.09 -19.78
N PRO A 249 -22.73 -14.01 -19.15
CA PRO A 249 -21.54 -14.58 -19.76
C PRO A 249 -21.72 -16.10 -19.96
N SER A 250 -21.36 -16.59 -21.15
CA SER A 250 -21.47 -18.01 -21.53
C SER A 250 -20.29 -18.84 -21.03
N GLU A 251 -19.11 -18.24 -20.86
CA GLU A 251 -17.94 -18.86 -20.24
C GLU A 251 -17.97 -18.74 -18.71
N LYS A 252 -17.21 -19.61 -18.02
CA LYS A 252 -16.93 -19.43 -16.59
C LYS A 252 -16.23 -18.08 -16.39
N ILE A 253 -16.95 -17.17 -15.77
CA ILE A 253 -16.66 -15.72 -15.65
C ILE A 253 -15.32 -15.45 -14.96
N ALA A 254 -14.90 -16.33 -14.07
CA ALA A 254 -13.72 -16.13 -13.24
C ALA A 254 -12.42 -16.69 -13.85
N LYS A 255 -11.96 -16.16 -14.99
CA LYS A 255 -10.52 -16.31 -15.32
C LYS A 255 -9.65 -15.54 -14.32
N ASN A 256 -10.23 -14.48 -13.74
CA ASN A 256 -9.53 -13.53 -12.87
C ASN A 256 -9.66 -13.85 -11.38
N LEU A 257 -10.74 -14.50 -10.93
CA LEU A 257 -11.00 -14.71 -9.49
C LEU A 257 -10.38 -15.98 -8.93
N LEU A 258 -10.25 -15.99 -7.60
CA LEU A 258 -9.84 -17.16 -6.84
C LEU A 258 -10.95 -18.21 -6.80
N THR A 259 -10.55 -19.48 -6.83
CA THR A 259 -11.44 -20.60 -6.53
C THR A 259 -11.83 -20.62 -5.06
N LYS A 260 -12.95 -21.28 -4.72
CA LYS A 260 -13.46 -21.39 -3.33
C LYS A 260 -12.39 -21.84 -2.32
N ARG A 261 -11.51 -22.76 -2.70
CA ARG A 261 -10.40 -23.26 -1.85
C ARG A 261 -9.31 -22.20 -1.67
N LYS A 262 -8.84 -21.59 -2.76
CA LYS A 262 -7.80 -20.55 -2.73
C LYS A 262 -8.28 -19.29 -1.99
N ALA A 263 -9.54 -18.90 -2.15
CA ALA A 263 -10.13 -17.77 -1.43
C ALA A 263 -10.19 -18.02 0.10
N LEU A 264 -10.49 -19.25 0.52
CA LEU A 264 -10.41 -19.63 1.93
C LEU A 264 -8.97 -19.56 2.46
N GLN A 265 -8.02 -20.14 1.73
CA GLN A 265 -6.60 -20.11 2.08
C GLN A 265 -6.10 -18.67 2.23
N ARG A 266 -6.43 -17.79 1.27
CA ARG A 266 -6.12 -16.36 1.31
C ARG A 266 -6.65 -15.70 2.58
N SER A 267 -7.90 -15.99 2.95
CA SER A 267 -8.48 -15.44 4.18
C SER A 267 -7.79 -15.97 5.44
N LEU A 268 -7.39 -17.24 5.47
CA LEU A 268 -6.68 -17.82 6.62
C LEU A 268 -5.29 -17.21 6.75
N GLU A 269 -4.55 -17.04 5.65
CA GLU A 269 -3.24 -16.39 5.67
C GLU A 269 -3.34 -14.91 6.09
N MET A 270 -4.37 -14.19 5.62
CA MET A 270 -4.59 -12.80 6.06
C MET A 270 -4.89 -12.72 7.57
N GLN A 271 -5.71 -13.64 8.10
CA GLN A 271 -5.97 -13.72 9.54
C GLN A 271 -4.69 -14.07 10.31
N ARG A 272 -3.92 -15.04 9.82
CA ARG A 272 -2.66 -15.48 10.42
C ARG A 272 -1.65 -14.35 10.49
N ILE A 273 -1.45 -13.60 9.42
CA ILE A 273 -0.57 -12.42 9.40
C ILE A 273 -1.04 -11.39 10.44
N GLY A 274 -2.34 -11.12 10.51
CA GLY A 274 -2.90 -10.21 11.52
C GLY A 274 -2.57 -10.63 12.94
N SER A 275 -2.79 -11.91 13.29
CA SER A 275 -2.46 -12.46 14.60
C SER A 275 -0.95 -12.45 14.88
N LEU A 276 -0.12 -12.83 13.91
CA LEU A 276 1.33 -12.83 14.07
C LEU A 276 1.87 -11.40 14.27
N LYS A 277 1.35 -10.41 13.54
CA LYS A 277 1.70 -8.99 13.72
C LYS A 277 1.33 -8.48 15.11
N PHE A 278 0.18 -8.87 15.64
CA PHE A 278 -0.22 -8.52 17.01
C PHE A 278 0.80 -9.06 18.03
N PHE A 279 1.18 -10.33 17.93
CA PHE A 279 2.19 -10.90 18.82
C PHE A 279 3.58 -10.30 18.61
N ALA A 280 3.95 -9.94 17.37
CA ALA A 280 5.22 -9.29 17.07
C ALA A 280 5.30 -7.93 17.75
N HIS A 281 4.23 -7.14 17.63
CA HIS A 281 4.14 -5.85 18.29
C HIS A 281 4.22 -5.96 19.83
N GLN A 282 3.53 -6.94 20.42
CA GLN A 282 3.63 -7.18 21.87
C GLN A 282 5.06 -7.51 22.31
N ARG A 283 5.79 -8.31 21.50
CA ARG A 283 7.19 -8.67 21.78
C ARG A 283 8.14 -7.50 21.58
N GLU A 284 7.94 -6.70 20.53
CA GLU A 284 8.70 -5.45 20.31
C GLU A 284 8.56 -4.52 21.51
N LYS A 285 7.35 -4.38 22.06
CA LYS A 285 7.13 -3.61 23.29
C LYS A 285 7.93 -4.15 24.47
N THR A 286 7.88 -5.47 24.71
CA THR A 286 8.70 -6.09 25.78
C THR A 286 10.20 -5.89 25.56
N ILE A 287 10.68 -5.96 24.32
CA ILE A 287 12.10 -5.69 23.99
C ILE A 287 12.45 -4.24 24.31
N SER A 288 11.59 -3.29 23.95
CA SER A 288 11.79 -1.87 24.28
C SER A 288 11.80 -1.64 25.80
N ASP A 289 10.89 -2.27 26.53
CA ASP A 289 10.83 -2.16 28.00
C ASP A 289 12.10 -2.74 28.65
N LEU A 290 12.64 -3.86 28.14
CA LEU A 290 13.90 -4.44 28.60
C LEU A 290 15.10 -3.56 28.28
N LYS A 291 15.12 -2.89 27.12
CA LYS A 291 16.17 -1.93 26.74
C LYS A 291 16.18 -0.67 27.59
N VAL A 292 15.04 -0.28 28.18
CA VAL A 292 14.96 0.87 29.09
C VAL A 292 15.45 0.50 30.49
N LYS A 293 15.31 -0.77 30.90
CA LYS A 293 15.79 -1.28 32.19
C LYS A 293 17.30 -1.53 32.22
N LEU A 294 17.91 -1.66 31.05
CA LEU A 294 19.33 -1.97 30.83
C LEU A 294 20.08 -0.67 30.55
#